data_AF-A0A537WCY7-F1
#
_entry.id   AF-A0A537WCY7-F1
#
_cell.length_a   1.000
_cell.length_b   1.000
_cell.length_c   1.000
_cell.angle_alpha   90.00
_cell.angle_beta   90.00
_cell.angle_gamma   90.00
#
_symmetry.space_group_name_H-M   'P 1'
#
loop_
_entity.id
_entity.type
_entity.pdbx_description
1 polymer ?
#
loop_
_entity_poly.entity_id
_entity_poly.type
_entity_poly.pdbx_seq_one_letter_code
_entity_poly.pdbx_strand_id
1 'polypeptide(L)'
;MGLALRGLAAGLLTALTLVGGVAAAEEAPKRGGVLTYMIPADAPPSFDGHREATFATVHAVAPFYSVLIRANPENPASTAEFVCDVCTEIPEPTDGGRTYSFMIR
;
A
#
# COMPACT_ATOMS: atom_id res chain seq x y z
N MET A 1 -44.23 -25.23 -21.87
CA MET A 1 -43.44 -25.01 -20.64
C MET A 1 -41.92 -24.94 -20.84
N GLY A 2 -41.36 -25.23 -22.02
CA GLY A 2 -39.89 -25.27 -22.20
C GLY A 2 -39.22 -23.96 -22.65
N LEU A 3 -39.95 -23.08 -23.34
CA LEU A 3 -39.39 -21.84 -23.90
C LEU A 3 -39.26 -20.71 -22.85
N ALA A 4 -40.23 -20.61 -21.94
CA ALA A 4 -40.23 -19.62 -20.86
C ALA A 4 -39.09 -19.84 -19.85
N LEU A 5 -38.74 -21.10 -19.57
CA LEU A 5 -37.66 -21.45 -18.64
C LEU A 5 -36.26 -21.15 -19.21
N ARG A 6 -36.10 -21.24 -20.54
CA ARG A 6 -34.86 -20.86 -21.24
C ARG A 6 -34.67 -19.33 -21.29
N GLY A 7 -35.76 -18.58 -21.40
CA GLY A 7 -35.74 -17.11 -21.35
C GLY A 7 -35.34 -16.57 -19.97
N LEU A 8 -35.84 -17.17 -18.88
CA LEU A 8 -35.43 -16.79 -17.52
C LEU A 8 -33.96 -17.11 -17.24
N ALA A 9 -33.45 -18.26 -17.70
CA ALA A 9 -32.04 -18.61 -17.53
C ALA A 9 -31.10 -17.64 -18.28
N ALA A 10 -31.46 -17.24 -19.50
CA ALA A 10 -30.69 -16.25 -20.28
C ALA A 10 -30.74 -14.83 -19.69
N GLY A 11 -31.88 -14.44 -19.11
CA GLY A 11 -32.04 -13.16 -18.42
C GLY A 11 -31.28 -13.09 -17.09
N LEU A 12 -31.18 -14.21 -16.37
CA LEU A 12 -30.46 -14.27 -15.10
C LEU A 12 -28.93 -14.26 -15.30
N LEU A 13 -28.41 -14.90 -16.37
CA LEU A 13 -26.98 -14.82 -16.71
C LEU A 13 -26.55 -13.43 -17.18
N THR A 14 -27.40 -12.71 -17.93
CA THR A 14 -27.11 -11.34 -18.39
C THR A 14 -27.23 -10.32 -17.24
N ALA A 15 -28.17 -10.51 -16.32
CA ALA A 15 -28.25 -9.70 -15.10
C ALA A 15 -27.03 -9.91 -14.18
N LEU A 16 -26.48 -11.13 -14.10
CA LEU A 16 -25.31 -11.42 -13.28
C LEU A 16 -24.02 -10.78 -13.83
N THR A 17 -23.91 -10.60 -15.15
CA THR A 17 -22.78 -9.87 -15.77
C THR A 17 -22.85 -8.36 -15.57
N LEU A 18 -24.03 -7.79 -15.32
CA LEU A 18 -24.20 -6.34 -15.08
C LEU A 18 -24.02 -5.95 -13.61
N VAL A 19 -24.18 -6.89 -12.68
CA VAL A 19 -23.94 -6.69 -11.23
C VAL A 19 -22.51 -7.08 -10.83
N GLY A 20 -21.83 -7.87 -11.65
CA GLY A 20 -20.43 -8.24 -11.49
C GLY A 20 -19.49 -7.10 -11.84
N GLY A 21 -19.43 -6.09 -10.96
CA GLY A 21 -18.33 -5.13 -10.85
C GLY A 21 -18.02 -4.34 -12.11
N VAL A 22 -18.34 -3.05 -12.12
CA VAL A 22 -17.43 -2.11 -12.76
C VAL A 22 -16.06 -2.35 -12.13
N ALA A 23 -15.21 -3.10 -12.82
CA ALA A 23 -13.79 -3.02 -12.57
C ALA A 23 -13.48 -1.54 -12.81
N ALA A 24 -13.32 -0.77 -11.72
CA ALA A 24 -12.80 0.57 -11.81
C ALA A 24 -11.47 0.42 -12.53
N ALA A 25 -11.44 0.80 -13.81
CA ALA A 25 -10.19 0.83 -14.55
C ALA A 25 -9.28 1.73 -13.72
N GLU A 26 -8.19 1.16 -13.21
CA GLU A 26 -7.23 1.87 -12.39
C GLU A 26 -6.75 3.07 -13.21
N GLU A 27 -7.16 4.27 -12.80
CA GLU A 27 -6.80 5.48 -13.52
C GLU A 27 -5.26 5.59 -13.47
N ALA A 28 -4.63 5.73 -14.63
CA ALA A 28 -3.18 5.84 -14.68
C ALA A 28 -2.71 6.98 -13.76
N PRO A 29 -1.72 6.75 -12.88
CA PRO A 29 -1.35 7.72 -11.86
C PRO A 29 -0.86 9.03 -12.52
N LYS A 30 -1.53 10.14 -12.21
CA LYS A 30 -1.15 11.47 -12.68
C LYS A 30 0.13 11.92 -11.97
N ARG A 31 1.15 12.27 -12.74
CA ARG A 31 2.45 12.75 -12.24
C ARG A 31 2.54 14.27 -12.35
N GLY A 32 3.28 14.88 -11.43
CA GLY A 32 3.53 16.34 -11.40
C GLY A 32 2.52 17.12 -10.56
N GLY A 33 2.89 18.36 -10.21
CA GLY A 33 2.11 19.26 -9.34
C GLY A 33 2.82 19.57 -8.02
N VAL A 34 2.12 20.30 -7.15
CA VAL A 34 2.56 20.62 -5.78
C VAL A 34 1.62 19.96 -4.80
N LEU A 35 2.14 19.10 -3.94
CA LEU A 35 1.41 18.53 -2.81
C LEU A 35 1.52 19.47 -1.62
N THR A 36 0.45 20.20 -1.31
CA THR A 36 0.34 20.96 -0.06
C THR A 36 -0.27 20.06 1.02
N TYR A 37 0.50 19.74 2.05
CA TYR A 37 0.05 18.93 3.18
C TYR A 37 0.49 19.58 4.51
N MET A 38 -0.20 19.25 5.60
CA MET A 38 0.06 19.81 6.93
C MET A 38 0.55 18.71 7.87
N ILE A 39 1.60 19.03 8.63
CA ILE A 39 1.99 18.28 9.82
C ILE A 39 1.54 19.12 11.03
N PRO A 40 0.74 18.60 11.97
CA PRO A 40 0.23 19.36 13.11
C PRO A 40 1.30 19.56 14.20
N ALA A 41 2.43 20.17 13.83
CA ALA A 41 3.55 20.53 14.68
C ALA A 41 4.14 21.85 14.20
N ASP A 42 4.74 22.64 15.10
CA ASP A 42 5.42 23.89 14.75
C ASP A 42 6.71 23.62 13.94
N ALA A 43 7.57 22.74 14.46
CA ALA A 43 8.77 22.25 13.77
C ALA A 43 9.23 20.90 14.34
N PRO A 44 9.96 20.06 13.57
CA PRO A 44 10.66 18.91 14.13
C PRO A 44 11.82 19.36 15.05
N PRO A 45 12.14 18.62 16.12
CA PRO A 45 13.30 18.94 16.98
C PRO A 45 14.63 18.95 16.21
N SER A 46 14.77 18.04 15.25
CA SER A 46 15.80 18.03 14.21
C SER A 46 15.35 17.20 13.00
N PHE A 47 16.09 17.28 11.89
CA PHE A 47 15.89 16.45 10.70
C PHE A 47 16.70 15.14 10.72
N ASP A 48 17.38 14.83 11.82
CA ASP A 48 18.14 13.58 11.95
C ASP A 48 17.24 12.45 12.47
N GLY A 49 16.79 11.59 11.56
CA GLY A 49 15.95 10.43 11.89
C GLY A 49 16.63 9.36 12.76
N HIS A 50 17.95 9.42 12.96
CA HIS A 50 18.65 8.54 13.91
C HIS A 50 18.64 9.12 15.33
N ARG A 51 18.44 10.43 15.47
CA ARG A 51 18.37 11.11 16.77
C ARG A 51 16.94 11.26 17.27
N GLU A 52 15.99 11.47 16.36
CA GLU A 52 14.62 11.81 16.70
C GLU A 52 13.63 10.73 16.28
N ALA A 53 12.69 10.42 17.17
CA ALA A 53 11.59 9.50 16.92
C ALA A 53 10.21 10.18 16.94
N THR A 54 10.17 11.52 16.83
CA THR A 54 8.91 12.27 16.87
C THR A 54 8.14 12.17 15.56
N PHE A 55 6.81 12.23 15.62
CA PHE A 55 6.00 12.27 14.40
C PHE A 55 6.35 13.48 13.53
N ALA A 56 6.68 14.63 14.14
CA ALA A 56 7.06 15.85 13.44
C ALA A 56 8.31 15.63 12.58
N THR A 57 9.32 14.94 13.10
CA THR A 57 10.50 14.55 12.31
C THR A 57 10.15 13.50 11.28
N VAL A 58 9.56 12.37 11.69
CA VAL A 58 9.32 11.22 10.79
C VAL A 58 8.47 11.62 9.58
N HIS A 59 7.37 12.36 9.77
CA HIS A 59 6.51 12.76 8.64
C HIS A 59 7.21 13.75 7.69
N ALA A 60 8.05 14.65 8.23
CA ALA A 60 8.79 15.62 7.42
C ALA A 60 9.89 14.95 6.59
N VAL A 61 10.61 13.99 7.18
CA VAL A 61 11.80 13.39 6.54
C VAL A 61 11.52 12.10 5.77
N ALA A 62 10.44 11.36 6.07
CA ALA A 62 10.12 10.09 5.42
C ALA A 62 10.15 10.13 3.88
N PRO A 63 9.68 11.19 3.18
CA PRO A 63 9.75 11.26 1.72
C PRO A 63 11.18 11.30 1.14
N PHE A 64 12.20 11.57 1.96
CA PHE A 64 13.59 11.76 1.54
C PHE A 64 14.50 10.57 1.83
N TYR A 65 14.02 9.56 2.55
CA TYR A 65 14.78 8.39 2.92
C TYR A 65 14.14 7.12 2.36
N SER A 66 14.97 6.23 1.83
CA SER A 66 14.59 4.85 1.58
C SER A 66 15.05 3.97 2.74
N VAL A 67 14.29 2.91 3.01
CA VAL A 67 14.50 1.97 4.13
C VAL A 67 14.56 0.54 3.61
N LEU A 68 15.00 -0.43 4.43
CA LEU A 68 14.99 -1.84 4.04
C LEU A 68 13.54 -2.31 3.78
N ILE A 69 12.68 -2.10 4.78
CA ILE A 69 11.25 -2.44 4.76
C ILE A 69 10.42 -1.23 5.20
N ARG A 70 9.17 -1.15 4.72
CA ARG A 70 8.23 -0.08 5.07
C ARG A 70 6.84 -0.65 5.36
N ALA A 71 5.99 0.11 6.05
CA ALA A 71 4.57 -0.23 6.17
C ALA A 71 3.92 -0.31 4.78
N ASN A 72 2.96 -1.23 4.59
CA ASN A 72 2.28 -1.37 3.31
C ASN A 72 1.52 -0.08 2.93
N PRO A 73 1.90 0.65 1.87
CA PRO A 73 1.18 1.86 1.44
C PRO A 73 -0.25 1.57 0.97
N GLU A 74 -0.54 0.34 0.53
CA GLU A 74 -1.86 -0.08 0.06
C GLU A 74 -2.79 -0.48 1.22
N ASN A 75 -2.22 -0.72 2.42
CA ASN A 75 -2.96 -1.05 3.62
C ASN A 75 -2.34 -0.38 4.88
N PRO A 76 -2.35 0.96 4.97
CA PRO A 76 -1.66 1.69 6.03
C PRO A 76 -2.30 1.50 7.42
N ALA A 77 -3.51 0.92 7.50
CA ALA A 77 -4.17 0.59 8.76
C ALA A 77 -3.62 -0.70 9.41
N SER A 78 -2.91 -1.53 8.64
CA SER A 78 -2.31 -2.74 9.18
C SER A 78 -1.08 -2.42 10.02
N THR A 79 -1.04 -2.94 11.24
CA THR A 79 0.09 -2.76 12.16
C THR A 79 1.16 -3.85 12.03
N ALA A 80 0.94 -4.85 11.18
CA ALA A 80 1.81 -6.01 11.03
C ALA A 80 2.28 -6.25 9.58
N GLU A 81 1.69 -5.56 8.61
CA GLU A 81 1.98 -5.77 7.20
C GLU A 81 3.08 -4.81 6.72
N PHE A 82 4.29 -5.34 6.67
CA PHE A 82 5.46 -4.68 6.09
C PHE A 82 5.72 -5.22 4.69
N VAL A 83 6.21 -4.35 3.81
CA VAL A 83 6.60 -4.66 2.43
C VAL A 83 8.02 -4.17 2.18
N CYS A 84 8.67 -4.70 1.15
CA CYS A 84 9.98 -4.21 0.74
C CYS A 84 9.94 -2.76 0.25
N ASP A 85 11.04 -2.05 0.52
CA ASP A 85 11.37 -0.78 -0.16
C ASP A 85 12.66 -0.93 -0.97
N VAL A 86 13.85 -0.85 -0.35
CA VAL A 86 15.10 -1.12 -1.09
C VAL A 86 15.44 -2.61 -1.18
N CYS A 87 14.82 -3.46 -0.35
CA CYS A 87 14.97 -4.91 -0.50
C CYS A 87 14.24 -5.44 -1.74
N THR A 88 14.70 -6.58 -2.21
CA THR A 88 14.06 -7.35 -3.29
C THR A 88 12.92 -8.23 -2.76
N GLU A 89 13.09 -8.79 -1.56
CA GLU A 89 12.09 -9.56 -0.83
C GLU A 89 12.32 -9.45 0.69
N ILE A 90 11.26 -9.66 1.48
CA ILE A 90 11.38 -9.76 2.94
C ILE A 90 11.89 -11.16 3.25
N PRO A 91 13.07 -11.31 3.88
CA PRO A 91 13.65 -12.62 4.10
C PRO A 91 12.89 -13.40 5.17
N GLU A 92 12.75 -14.70 4.96
CA GLU A 92 12.45 -15.61 6.06
C GLU A 92 13.65 -15.64 7.03
N PRO A 93 13.43 -15.46 8.34
CA PRO A 93 14.54 -15.46 9.28
C PRO A 93 15.15 -16.85 9.44
N THR A 94 16.47 -16.88 9.58
CA THR A 94 17.24 -18.09 9.87
C THR A 94 17.74 -18.09 11.32
N ASP A 95 18.43 -19.16 11.74
CA ASP A 95 18.96 -19.31 13.11
C ASP A 95 17.89 -19.10 14.21
N GLY A 96 16.72 -19.70 13.99
CA GLY A 96 15.60 -19.61 14.93
C GLY A 96 15.05 -18.20 15.15
N GLY A 97 15.10 -17.33 14.13
CA GLY A 97 14.56 -15.97 14.23
C GLY A 97 15.59 -14.86 14.46
N ARG A 98 16.89 -15.19 14.46
CA ARG A 98 17.96 -14.26 14.88
C ARG A 98 18.76 -13.65 13.75
N THR A 99 18.67 -14.23 12.55
CA THR A 99 19.43 -13.76 11.38
C THR A 99 18.48 -13.44 10.24
N TYR A 100 18.56 -12.19 9.74
CA TYR A 100 17.80 -11.69 8.58
C TYR A 100 18.79 -11.19 7.53
N SER A 101 18.69 -11.70 6.31
CA SER A 101 19.58 -11.33 5.20
C SER A 101 18.79 -10.63 4.11
N PHE A 102 18.94 -9.31 4.01
CA PHE A 102 18.26 -8.50 3.00
C PHE A 102 19.13 -8.37 1.74
N MET A 103 18.61 -8.77 0.60
CA MET A 103 19.21 -8.46 -0.70
C MET A 103 18.64 -7.12 -1.20
N ILE A 104 19.52 -6.15 -1.45
CA ILE A 104 19.16 -4.78 -1.85
C ILE A 104 19.35 -4.55 -3.36
N ARG A 105 18.58 -3.63 -3.93
CA ARG A 105 18.64 -3.23 -5.34
C ARG A 105 19.68 -2.15 -5.64
#